data_AF-A0A5N8XA58-F1
#
_entry.id   AF-A0A5N8XA58-F1
#
_cell.length_a   1.000
_cell.length_b   1.000
_cell.length_c   1.000
_cell.angle_alpha   90.00
_cell.angle_beta   90.00
_cell.angle_gamma   90.00
#
_symmetry.space_group_name_H-M   'P 1'
#
loop_
_entity.id
_entity.type
_entity.pdbx_description
1 polymer ?
#
loop_
_entity_poly.entity_id
_entity_poly.type
_entity_poly.pdbx_seq_one_letter_code
_entity_poly.pdbx_strand_id
1 'polypeptide(L)'
;MFVGIDVEAGIAVTGGRDGVRPPEPLPGGAARYLRQCREQVEGLVLALPDQCFDEPGAVRREALYGEFADRLGLPLRQFVPRSVAAVASLRRSDGEVLVCRADADAAEAVLCRASGETVESLGAQRRAVTGRPRAEALGEPTGRAALLLARARTQPRYRAAPLRTPGNPTAGAVLDAFEPVEEALRSAVTDARARHEDTPVLMDGALGGHPLARGAVQEVTGGRQPGLLETHAAALGALLVATDSVRVRTAARHSVSLTVHGVRRGLLVESDIPLTVLGEPVPMAVLERGRAVTVDVPEAQGPDVRVRRDGRETDVPCPGLRGGRHRLGMHTSGDGPGVLVFRPDDGGEPVLLPLGAPTAGTTGATR
;
A
#
# COMPACT_ATOMS: atom_id res chain seq x y z
N MET A 1 14.03 15.06 -13.47
CA MET A 1 12.72 15.28 -12.81
C MET A 1 12.38 14.10 -11.90
N PHE A 2 11.80 14.34 -10.73
CA PHE A 2 11.25 13.31 -9.84
C PHE A 2 9.72 13.27 -9.93
N VAL A 3 9.14 12.09 -9.73
CA VAL A 3 7.70 11.89 -9.84
C VAL A 3 7.19 11.05 -8.67
N GLY A 4 6.19 11.59 -7.98
CA GLY A 4 5.35 10.85 -7.03
C GLY A 4 3.98 10.62 -7.62
N ILE A 5 3.47 9.39 -7.56
CA ILE A 5 2.15 9.05 -8.09
C ILE A 5 1.30 8.39 -7.01
N ASP A 6 0.10 8.91 -6.80
CA ASP A 6 -0.97 8.18 -6.14
C ASP A 6 -1.74 7.39 -7.20
N VAL A 7 -1.53 6.07 -7.20
CA VAL A 7 -2.09 5.17 -8.22
C VAL A 7 -3.61 5.05 -8.10
N GLU A 8 -4.16 5.19 -6.90
CA GLU A 8 -5.59 5.04 -6.66
C GLU A 8 -6.35 6.34 -6.88
N ALA A 9 -5.82 7.49 -6.45
CA ALA A 9 -6.41 8.79 -6.81
C ALA A 9 -6.19 9.15 -8.28
N GLY A 10 -5.23 8.52 -8.95
CA GLY A 10 -4.88 8.85 -10.33
C GLY A 10 -4.29 10.26 -10.43
N ILE A 11 -3.42 10.63 -9.47
CA ILE A 11 -2.79 11.95 -9.39
C ILE A 11 -1.27 11.77 -9.41
N ALA A 12 -0.58 12.57 -10.22
CA ALA A 12 0.87 12.70 -10.16
C ALA A 12 1.25 14.09 -9.63
N VAL A 13 2.36 14.12 -8.88
CA VAL A 13 3.05 15.36 -8.52
C VAL A 13 4.48 15.21 -9.00
N THR A 14 4.95 16.21 -9.76
CA THR A 14 6.30 16.24 -10.29
C THR A 14 7.12 17.33 -9.61
N GLY A 15 8.43 17.11 -9.49
CA GLY A 15 9.32 18.08 -8.86
C GLY A 15 10.76 17.95 -9.34
N GLY A 16 11.55 18.98 -9.06
CA GLY A 16 12.97 19.03 -9.40
C GLY A 16 13.62 20.28 -8.83
N ARG A 17 14.66 20.76 -9.52
CA ARG A 17 15.41 21.96 -9.11
C ARG A 17 14.55 23.22 -9.06
N ASP A 18 13.52 23.30 -9.90
CA ASP A 18 12.62 24.45 -10.01
C ASP A 18 11.46 24.42 -9.00
N GLY A 19 11.48 23.46 -8.06
CA GLY A 19 10.43 23.26 -7.06
C GLY A 19 9.41 22.19 -7.44
N VAL A 20 8.28 22.18 -6.73
CA VAL A 20 7.18 21.23 -6.91
C VAL A 20 6.15 21.83 -7.87
N ARG A 21 5.75 21.06 -8.89
CA ARG A 21 4.70 21.46 -9.83
C ARG A 21 3.32 21.18 -9.25
N PRO A 22 2.27 21.89 -9.72
CA PRO A 22 0.90 21.59 -9.34
C PRO A 22 0.54 20.11 -9.59
N PRO A 23 -0.34 19.51 -8.78
CA PRO A 23 -0.79 18.14 -8.99
C PRO A 23 -1.52 18.01 -10.32
N GLU A 24 -1.22 16.94 -11.07
CA GLU A 24 -1.78 16.66 -12.38
C GLU A 24 -2.63 15.38 -12.33
N PRO A 25 -3.87 15.38 -12.85
CA PRO A 25 -4.64 14.16 -13.00
C PRO A 25 -4.02 13.25 -14.07
N LEU A 26 -4.26 11.94 -13.97
CA LEU A 26 -3.71 10.93 -14.88
C LEU A 26 -4.80 10.33 -15.80
N PRO A 27 -5.32 11.09 -16.79
CA PRO A 27 -6.33 10.56 -17.70
C PRO A 27 -5.72 9.43 -18.55
N GLY A 28 -6.19 8.20 -18.29
CA GLY A 28 -5.67 7.00 -18.93
C GLY A 28 -4.50 6.33 -18.22
N GLY A 29 -4.24 6.70 -16.95
CA GLY A 29 -3.34 5.98 -16.05
C GLY A 29 -1.88 6.43 -16.07
N ALA A 30 -1.14 5.99 -15.05
CA ALA A 30 0.24 6.41 -14.79
C ALA A 30 1.22 6.06 -15.92
N ALA A 31 1.12 4.88 -16.53
CA ALA A 31 1.99 4.49 -17.63
C ALA A 31 1.83 5.38 -18.87
N ARG A 32 0.59 5.77 -19.20
CA ARG A 32 0.33 6.70 -20.30
C ARG A 32 0.90 8.07 -20.01
N TYR A 33 0.68 8.58 -18.79
CA TYR A 33 1.24 9.85 -18.35
C TYR A 33 2.77 9.88 -18.47
N LEU A 34 3.45 8.87 -17.94
CA LEU A 34 4.92 8.81 -17.93
C LEU A 34 5.52 8.66 -19.34
N ARG A 35 4.84 8.02 -20.30
CA ARG A 35 5.26 8.01 -21.71
C ARG A 35 5.17 9.37 -22.39
N GLN A 36 4.34 10.27 -21.88
CA GLN A 36 4.14 11.61 -22.43
C GLN A 36 5.08 12.64 -21.81
N CYS A 37 5.72 12.31 -20.68
CA CYS A 37 6.73 13.14 -20.06
C CYS A 37 7.91 13.35 -21.01
N ARG A 38 8.24 14.61 -21.30
CA ARG A 38 9.39 14.97 -22.16
C ARG A 38 10.70 15.06 -21.38
N GLU A 39 10.61 15.27 -20.08
CA GLU A 39 11.77 15.38 -19.20
C GLU A 39 12.22 14.00 -18.72
N GLN A 40 13.53 13.84 -18.57
CA GLN A 40 14.09 12.61 -18.02
C GLN A 40 13.63 12.42 -16.56
N VAL A 41 13.01 11.27 -16.29
CA VAL A 41 12.65 10.86 -14.93
C VAL A 41 13.90 10.30 -14.25
N GLU A 42 14.27 10.88 -13.10
CA GLU A 42 15.44 10.52 -12.27
C GLU A 42 15.05 9.64 -11.07
N GLY A 43 13.77 9.65 -10.70
CA GLY A 43 13.22 8.84 -9.63
C GLY A 43 11.71 8.82 -9.68
N LEU A 44 11.14 7.63 -9.54
CA LEU A 44 9.71 7.37 -9.50
C LEU A 44 9.37 6.63 -8.20
N VAL A 45 8.38 7.13 -7.46
CA VAL A 45 7.79 6.44 -6.31
C VAL A 45 6.29 6.37 -6.51
N LEU A 46 5.71 5.19 -6.28
CA LEU A 46 4.27 4.97 -6.38
C LEU A 46 3.68 4.75 -4.99
N ALA A 47 2.73 5.62 -4.61
CA ALA A 47 1.84 5.40 -3.49
C ALA A 47 0.73 4.44 -3.93
N LEU A 48 0.63 3.31 -3.23
CA LEU A 48 -0.35 2.27 -3.48
C LEU A 48 -1.30 2.13 -2.29
N PRO A 49 -2.55 1.69 -2.52
CA PRO A 49 -3.46 1.37 -1.42
C PRO A 49 -2.79 0.46 -0.39
N ASP A 50 -2.98 0.72 0.91
CA ASP A 50 -2.27 0.03 1.99
C ASP A 50 -2.45 -1.50 1.93
N GLN A 51 -3.58 -2.01 1.40
CA GLN A 51 -3.82 -3.43 1.14
C GLN A 51 -2.85 -4.08 0.15
N CYS A 52 -2.23 -3.26 -0.71
CA CYS A 52 -1.19 -3.76 -1.61
C CYS A 52 0.04 -4.21 -0.82
N PHE A 53 0.17 -3.82 0.46
CA PHE A 53 1.23 -4.20 1.39
C PHE A 53 0.99 -5.48 2.18
N ASP A 54 -0.16 -6.11 1.98
CA ASP A 54 -0.44 -7.47 2.42
C ASP A 54 0.09 -8.49 1.40
N GLU A 55 0.17 -9.77 1.77
CA GLU A 55 0.66 -10.86 0.91
C GLU A 55 -0.05 -10.94 -0.45
N PRO A 56 -1.40 -10.88 -0.54
CA PRO A 56 -2.10 -10.92 -1.83
C PRO A 56 -1.80 -9.71 -2.72
N GLY A 57 -1.38 -8.59 -2.11
CA GLY A 57 -1.01 -7.37 -2.81
C GLY A 57 0.29 -7.46 -3.60
N ALA A 58 1.11 -8.48 -3.35
CA ALA A 58 2.38 -8.69 -4.06
C ALA A 58 2.19 -8.87 -5.58
N VAL A 59 1.13 -9.54 -6.01
CA VAL A 59 0.80 -9.71 -7.44
C VAL A 59 0.65 -8.34 -8.12
N ARG A 60 -0.09 -7.44 -7.48
CA ARG A 60 -0.32 -6.10 -8.03
C ARG A 60 0.96 -5.28 -8.07
N ARG A 61 1.77 -5.32 -7.01
CA ARG A 61 3.07 -4.63 -7.00
C ARG A 61 4.01 -5.16 -8.06
N GLU A 62 4.06 -6.47 -8.25
CA GLU A 62 4.91 -7.08 -9.25
C GLU A 62 4.47 -6.71 -10.67
N ALA A 63 3.16 -6.69 -10.94
CA ALA A 63 2.63 -6.21 -12.22
C ALA A 63 3.03 -4.76 -12.51
N LEU A 64 2.97 -3.87 -11.50
CA LEU A 64 3.42 -2.48 -11.64
C LEU A 64 4.94 -2.40 -11.83
N TYR A 65 5.72 -3.23 -11.11
CA TYR A 65 7.17 -3.29 -11.29
C TYR A 65 7.52 -3.66 -12.73
N GLY A 66 6.92 -4.73 -13.26
CA GLY A 66 7.11 -5.15 -14.65
C GLY A 66 6.67 -4.09 -15.68
N GLU A 67 5.61 -3.33 -15.38
CA GLU A 67 5.17 -2.23 -16.25
C GLU A 67 6.13 -1.03 -16.24
N PHE A 68 6.54 -0.55 -15.05
CA PHE A 68 7.32 0.69 -14.94
C PHE A 68 8.83 0.45 -15.07
N ALA A 69 9.38 -0.54 -14.38
CA ALA A 69 10.82 -0.79 -14.39
C ALA A 69 11.24 -1.57 -15.64
N ASP A 70 10.62 -2.72 -15.92
CA ASP A 70 11.06 -3.59 -17.02
C ASP A 70 10.59 -3.07 -18.38
N ARG A 71 9.29 -2.76 -18.55
CA ARG A 71 8.73 -2.37 -19.86
C ARG A 71 9.01 -0.92 -20.24
N LEU A 72 8.92 0.01 -19.29
CA LEU A 72 9.14 1.44 -19.54
C LEU A 72 10.57 1.91 -19.24
N GLY A 73 11.40 1.09 -18.58
CA GLY A 73 12.78 1.46 -18.24
C GLY A 73 12.88 2.61 -17.25
N LEU A 74 11.85 2.84 -16.43
CA LEU A 74 11.81 3.97 -15.51
C LEU A 74 12.54 3.64 -14.21
N PRO A 75 13.19 4.64 -13.56
CA PRO A 75 13.88 4.45 -12.29
C PRO A 75 12.87 4.38 -11.13
N LEU A 76 12.09 3.31 -11.10
CA LEU A 76 11.18 3.00 -9.99
C LEU A 76 11.99 2.70 -8.73
N ARG A 77 11.96 3.63 -7.78
CA ARG A 77 12.76 3.57 -6.54
C ARG A 77 12.08 2.75 -5.45
N GLN A 78 10.77 2.93 -5.27
CA GLN A 78 10.03 2.33 -4.16
C GLN A 78 8.52 2.31 -4.42
N PHE A 79 7.83 1.32 -3.85
CA PHE A 79 6.40 1.38 -3.56
C PHE A 79 6.18 1.82 -2.12
N VAL A 80 5.31 2.78 -1.87
CA VAL A 80 4.98 3.27 -0.52
C VAL A 80 3.50 3.05 -0.20
N PRO A 81 3.13 2.67 1.04
CA PRO A 81 1.73 2.64 1.45
C PRO A 81 1.13 4.04 1.36
N ARG A 82 -0.08 4.15 0.83
CA ARG A 82 -0.76 5.43 0.57
C ARG A 82 -0.87 6.25 1.84
N SER A 83 -1.28 5.64 2.96
CA SER A 83 -1.41 6.34 4.25
C SER A 83 -0.06 6.89 4.75
N VAL A 84 1.02 6.11 4.57
CA VAL A 84 2.37 6.52 4.91
C VAL A 84 2.85 7.67 4.03
N ALA A 85 2.58 7.60 2.72
CA ALA A 85 2.90 8.68 1.79
C ALA A 85 2.10 9.95 2.13
N ALA A 86 0.82 9.84 2.46
CA ALA A 86 0.02 11.00 2.86
C ALA A 86 0.59 11.68 4.11
N VAL A 87 1.02 10.91 5.12
CA VAL A 87 1.70 11.45 6.30
C VAL A 87 3.06 12.07 5.96
N ALA A 88 3.81 11.48 5.03
CA ALA A 88 5.08 12.04 4.55
C ALA A 88 4.94 13.43 3.92
N SER A 89 3.76 13.80 3.44
CA SER A 89 3.49 15.16 2.94
C SER A 89 3.39 16.23 4.04
N LEU A 90 3.18 15.81 5.29
CA LEU A 90 2.99 16.70 6.44
C LEU A 90 4.35 17.22 6.93
N ARG A 91 4.65 18.49 6.67
CA ARG A 91 5.95 19.11 7.01
C ARG A 91 6.28 19.25 8.51
N ARG A 92 5.43 18.81 9.45
CA ARG A 92 5.47 19.32 10.84
C ARG A 92 5.05 18.39 11.99
N SER A 93 4.87 17.09 11.80
CA SER A 93 4.34 16.25 12.88
C SER A 93 5.27 15.11 13.22
N ASP A 94 6.27 15.37 14.05
CA ASP A 94 6.84 14.29 14.85
C ASP A 94 5.72 13.73 15.75
N GLY A 95 5.63 12.41 15.80
CA GLY A 95 4.63 11.70 16.59
C GLY A 95 3.82 10.70 15.78
N GLU A 96 2.82 10.15 16.45
CA GLU A 96 1.90 9.18 15.87
C GLU A 96 0.68 9.88 15.29
N VAL A 97 0.15 9.35 14.18
CA VAL A 97 -1.04 9.85 13.52
C VAL A 97 -1.85 8.66 13.04
N LEU A 98 -3.17 8.69 13.24
CA LEU A 98 -4.07 7.68 12.71
C LEU A 98 -4.68 8.20 11.40
N VAL A 99 -4.34 7.56 10.29
CA VAL A 99 -4.93 7.86 8.98
C VAL A 99 -6.12 6.96 8.76
N CYS A 100 -7.29 7.55 8.59
CA CYS A 100 -8.55 6.85 8.36
C CYS A 100 -8.99 7.05 6.92
N ARG A 101 -9.36 5.95 6.28
CA ARG A 101 -9.91 5.93 4.93
C ARG A 101 -11.18 5.10 4.92
N ALA A 102 -12.13 5.52 4.11
CA ALA A 102 -13.32 4.73 3.82
C ALA A 102 -13.55 4.75 2.33
N ASP A 103 -13.88 3.58 1.80
CA ASP A 103 -14.30 3.35 0.42
C ASP A 103 -15.65 2.61 0.43
N ALA A 104 -16.16 2.26 -0.76
CA ALA A 104 -17.44 1.57 -0.89
C ALA A 104 -17.44 0.15 -0.30
N ASP A 105 -16.28 -0.48 -0.22
CA ASP A 105 -16.07 -1.90 0.06
C ASP A 105 -15.24 -2.16 1.32
N ALA A 106 -14.49 -1.16 1.80
CA ALA A 106 -13.71 -1.28 3.03
C ALA A 106 -13.57 0.06 3.77
N ALA A 107 -13.39 -0.03 5.09
CA ALA A 107 -12.89 1.05 5.91
C ALA A 107 -11.57 0.63 6.56
N GLU A 108 -10.65 1.56 6.70
CA GLU A 108 -9.29 1.31 7.16
C GLU A 108 -8.82 2.42 8.10
N ALA A 109 -8.09 2.02 9.14
CA ALA A 109 -7.39 2.92 10.05
C ALA A 109 -5.94 2.46 10.16
N VAL A 110 -5.00 3.27 9.65
CA VAL A 110 -3.56 2.99 9.63
C VAL A 110 -2.86 3.90 10.63
N LEU A 111 -2.15 3.30 11.59
CA LEU A 111 -1.33 4.05 12.52
C LEU A 111 0.04 4.29 11.88
N CYS A 112 0.37 5.56 11.67
CA CYS A 112 1.65 6.00 11.14
C CYS A 112 2.44 6.70 12.25
N ARG A 113 3.76 6.61 12.19
CA ARG A 113 4.67 7.43 13.01
C ARG A 113 5.60 8.20 12.10
N ALA A 114 5.70 9.49 12.34
CA ALA A 114 6.71 10.36 11.75
C ALA A 114 7.74 10.74 12.82
N SER A 115 9.02 10.67 12.46
CA SER A 115 10.15 11.02 13.33
C SER A 115 11.26 11.63 12.49
N GLY A 116 11.42 12.94 12.59
CA GLY A 116 12.30 13.73 11.74
C GLY A 116 11.92 13.57 10.27
N GLU A 117 12.87 13.10 9.47
CA GLU A 117 12.68 12.84 8.04
C GLU A 117 12.20 11.40 7.76
N THR A 118 11.77 10.66 8.78
CA THR A 118 11.33 9.26 8.62
C THR A 118 9.84 9.09 8.88
N VAL A 119 9.18 8.26 8.08
CA VAL A 119 7.78 7.86 8.30
C VAL A 119 7.66 6.34 8.19
N GLU A 120 6.91 5.74 9.10
CA GLU A 120 6.66 4.30 9.13
C GLU A 120 5.19 3.98 9.45
N SER A 121 4.72 2.82 8.97
CA SER A 121 3.46 2.23 9.39
C SER A 121 3.69 1.33 10.60
N LEU A 122 2.95 1.57 11.68
CA LEU A 122 2.97 0.76 12.90
C LEU A 122 1.92 -0.36 12.89
N GLY A 123 0.94 -0.26 11.99
CA GLY A 123 -0.11 -1.26 11.83
C GLY A 123 -1.36 -0.68 11.18
N ALA A 124 -2.22 -1.57 10.68
CA ALA A 124 -3.49 -1.20 10.06
C ALA A 124 -4.63 -2.05 10.64
N GLN A 125 -5.80 -1.44 10.79
CA GLN A 125 -7.07 -2.12 11.06
C GLN A 125 -7.97 -1.93 9.86
N ARG A 126 -8.39 -3.04 9.23
CA ARG A 126 -9.31 -3.03 8.09
C ARG A 126 -10.60 -3.75 8.41
N ARG A 127 -11.72 -3.18 7.98
CA ARG A 127 -13.05 -3.77 8.09
C ARG A 127 -13.71 -3.75 6.72
N ALA A 128 -14.23 -4.89 6.30
CA ALA A 128 -15.04 -4.96 5.08
C ALA A 128 -16.37 -4.24 5.32
N VAL A 129 -16.84 -3.49 4.32
CA VAL A 129 -18.19 -2.93 4.33
C VAL A 129 -19.15 -4.02 3.90
N THR A 130 -20.09 -4.37 4.79
CA THR A 130 -21.09 -5.40 4.51
C THR A 130 -22.28 -4.79 3.76
N GLY A 131 -22.56 -5.30 2.56
CA GLY A 131 -23.56 -4.72 1.65
C GLY A 131 -22.93 -3.70 0.69
N ARG A 132 -23.56 -3.51 -0.48
CA ARG A 132 -23.08 -2.52 -1.47
C ARG A 132 -23.76 -1.17 -1.20
N PRO A 133 -23.05 -0.17 -0.65
CA PRO A 133 -23.57 1.19 -0.62
C PRO A 133 -23.88 1.64 -2.05
N ARG A 134 -25.03 2.30 -2.24
CA ARG A 134 -25.39 2.84 -3.56
C ARG A 134 -24.41 3.95 -3.92
N ALA A 135 -23.88 3.97 -5.13
CA ALA A 135 -22.91 4.97 -5.59
C ALA A 135 -23.39 6.42 -5.38
N GLU A 136 -24.71 6.65 -5.47
CA GLU A 136 -25.35 7.94 -5.22
C GLU A 136 -25.21 8.44 -3.77
N ALA A 137 -25.07 7.51 -2.80
CA ALA A 137 -24.83 7.83 -1.39
C ALA A 137 -23.35 8.08 -1.08
N LEU A 138 -22.44 7.79 -2.02
CA LEU A 138 -20.99 7.93 -1.86
C LEU A 138 -20.43 9.22 -2.49
N GLY A 139 -21.25 9.97 -3.24
CA GLY A 139 -20.83 11.25 -3.79
C GLY A 139 -20.68 12.31 -2.71
N GLU A 140 -19.72 13.23 -2.86
CA GLU A 140 -19.49 14.31 -1.89
C GLU A 140 -20.71 15.25 -1.82
N PRO A 141 -21.44 15.31 -0.68
CA PRO A 141 -22.60 16.16 -0.56
C PRO A 141 -22.12 17.59 -0.28
N THR A 142 -22.47 18.52 -1.17
CA THR A 142 -22.10 19.93 -1.01
C THR A 142 -23.28 20.78 -0.53
N GLY A 143 -22.97 21.82 0.24
CA GLY A 143 -23.91 22.84 0.70
C GLY A 143 -25.16 22.28 1.38
N ARG A 144 -26.31 22.43 0.72
CA ARG A 144 -27.62 22.02 1.24
C ARG A 144 -27.68 20.53 1.56
N ALA A 145 -27.07 19.67 0.74
CA ALA A 145 -27.15 18.22 0.93
C ALA A 145 -26.45 17.78 2.23
N ALA A 146 -25.25 18.31 2.50
CA ALA A 146 -24.53 18.04 3.75
C ALA A 146 -25.32 18.50 4.99
N LEU A 147 -25.92 19.68 4.93
CA LEU A 147 -26.74 20.22 6.01
C LEU A 147 -28.00 19.37 6.24
N LEU A 148 -28.67 18.93 5.17
CA LEU A 148 -29.83 18.05 5.26
C LEU A 148 -29.47 16.69 5.89
N LEU A 149 -28.35 16.09 5.50
CA LEU A 149 -27.87 14.83 6.09
C LEU A 149 -27.60 14.99 7.60
N ALA A 150 -26.90 16.05 8.00
CA ALA A 150 -26.63 16.34 9.41
C ALA A 150 -27.93 16.54 10.21
N ARG A 151 -28.93 17.22 9.63
CA ARG A 151 -30.25 17.40 10.27
C ARG A 151 -31.07 16.11 10.31
N ALA A 152 -31.03 15.30 9.26
CA ALA A 152 -31.77 14.04 9.18
C ALA A 152 -31.31 12.99 10.20
N ARG A 153 -30.04 13.04 10.64
CA ARG A 153 -29.53 12.22 11.77
C ARG A 153 -30.22 12.51 13.09
N THR A 154 -30.51 13.79 13.36
CA THR A 154 -31.02 14.23 14.67
C THR A 154 -32.53 14.46 14.68
N GLN A 155 -33.15 14.63 13.51
CA GLN A 155 -34.56 15.01 13.39
C GLN A 155 -35.26 14.19 12.30
N PRO A 156 -36.17 13.26 12.69
CA PRO A 156 -36.83 12.34 11.76
C PRO A 156 -37.53 13.01 10.57
N ARG A 157 -38.10 14.21 10.77
CA ARG A 157 -38.80 14.97 9.72
C ARG A 157 -37.94 15.26 8.49
N TYR A 158 -36.62 15.32 8.61
CA TYR A 158 -35.73 15.60 7.48
C TYR A 158 -35.32 14.32 6.72
N ARG A 159 -35.61 13.13 7.23
CA ARG A 159 -35.26 11.86 6.56
C ARG A 159 -36.00 11.69 5.22
N ALA A 160 -37.21 12.22 5.09
CA ALA A 160 -37.97 12.18 3.84
C ALA A 160 -37.57 13.27 2.83
N ALA A 161 -36.70 14.22 3.21
CA ALA A 161 -36.34 15.33 2.33
C ALA A 161 -35.40 14.86 1.19
N PRO A 162 -35.68 15.22 -0.08
CA PRO A 162 -34.76 14.94 -1.19
C PRO A 162 -33.49 15.80 -1.06
N LEU A 163 -32.32 15.23 -1.37
CA LEU A 163 -31.05 15.94 -1.19
C LEU A 163 -30.80 17.05 -2.22
N ARG A 164 -31.31 16.90 -3.45
CA ARG A 164 -31.13 17.85 -4.56
C ARG A 164 -32.45 18.30 -5.16
N THR A 165 -33.10 17.42 -5.93
CA THR A 165 -34.41 17.68 -6.57
C THR A 165 -35.38 16.53 -6.31
N PRO A 166 -36.70 16.74 -6.47
CA PRO A 166 -37.67 15.64 -6.43
C PRO A 166 -37.26 14.51 -7.39
N GLY A 167 -37.23 13.27 -6.91
CA GLY A 167 -36.71 12.11 -7.64
C GLY A 167 -35.27 11.72 -7.31
N ASN A 168 -34.50 12.55 -6.60
CA ASN A 168 -33.21 12.16 -6.00
C ASN A 168 -33.42 11.34 -4.71
N PRO A 169 -32.40 10.57 -4.27
CA PRO A 169 -32.46 9.89 -2.98
C PRO A 169 -32.75 10.88 -1.85
N THR A 170 -33.57 10.41 -0.90
CA THR A 170 -33.89 11.16 0.32
C THR A 170 -32.71 11.10 1.28
N ALA A 171 -32.63 12.05 2.22
CA ALA A 171 -31.60 12.04 3.25
C ALA A 171 -31.61 10.73 4.06
N GLY A 172 -32.79 10.18 4.35
CA GLY A 172 -32.95 8.88 5.01
C GLY A 172 -32.38 7.73 4.17
N ALA A 173 -32.70 7.68 2.87
CA ALA A 173 -32.18 6.64 1.99
C ALA A 173 -30.64 6.68 1.86
N VAL A 174 -30.04 7.88 1.87
CA VAL A 174 -28.58 8.02 1.88
C VAL A 174 -27.98 7.61 3.22
N LEU A 175 -28.60 7.99 4.35
CA LEU A 175 -28.16 7.55 5.67
C LEU A 175 -28.17 6.02 5.79
N ASP A 176 -29.27 5.38 5.39
CA ASP A 176 -29.42 3.91 5.46
C ASP A 176 -28.44 3.22 4.50
N ALA A 177 -28.15 3.81 3.34
CA ALA A 177 -27.16 3.29 2.40
C ALA A 177 -25.71 3.47 2.87
N PHE A 178 -25.43 4.48 3.71
CA PHE A 178 -24.09 4.79 4.21
C PHE A 178 -23.80 4.14 5.57
N GLU A 179 -24.82 3.69 6.30
CA GLU A 179 -24.71 3.04 7.61
C GLU A 179 -23.64 1.93 7.67
N PRO A 180 -23.54 0.99 6.70
CA PRO A 180 -22.49 -0.04 6.74
C PRO A 180 -21.06 0.51 6.65
N VAL A 181 -20.87 1.63 5.94
CA VAL A 181 -19.57 2.31 5.85
C VAL A 181 -19.22 2.95 7.19
N GLU A 182 -20.20 3.58 7.86
CA GLU A 182 -20.00 4.16 9.19
C GLU A 182 -19.68 3.09 10.24
N GLU A 183 -20.37 1.96 10.20
CA GLU A 183 -20.12 0.85 11.13
C GLU A 183 -18.71 0.28 10.95
N ALA A 184 -18.32 0.00 9.70
CA ALA A 184 -16.97 -0.48 9.38
C ALA A 184 -15.90 0.52 9.84
N LEU A 185 -16.11 1.82 9.60
CA LEU A 185 -15.18 2.88 9.99
C LEU A 185 -15.10 3.02 11.52
N ARG A 186 -16.24 3.03 12.22
CA ARG A 186 -16.27 3.08 13.69
C ARG A 186 -15.53 1.89 14.30
N SER A 187 -15.73 0.68 13.77
CA SER A 187 -15.02 -0.51 14.22
C SER A 187 -13.52 -0.39 14.00
N ALA A 188 -13.08 -0.03 12.78
CA ALA A 188 -11.65 0.11 12.46
C ALA A 188 -10.94 1.14 13.36
N VAL A 189 -11.56 2.30 13.56
CA VAL A 189 -11.01 3.37 14.41
C VAL A 189 -10.99 3.00 15.89
N THR A 190 -12.04 2.35 16.40
CA THR A 190 -12.11 1.92 17.81
C THR A 190 -10.97 0.96 18.13
N ASP A 191 -10.75 -0.04 17.28
CA ASP A 191 -9.71 -1.04 17.50
C ASP A 191 -8.30 -0.45 17.38
N ALA A 192 -8.10 0.49 16.45
CA ALA A 192 -6.82 1.18 16.32
C ALA A 192 -6.54 2.10 17.52
N ARG A 193 -7.56 2.78 18.06
CA ARG A 193 -7.42 3.71 19.20
C ARG A 193 -7.31 3.04 20.55
N ALA A 194 -7.75 1.79 20.70
CA ALA A 194 -7.65 1.04 21.96
C ALA A 194 -6.21 0.99 22.54
N ARG A 195 -5.20 1.24 21.71
CA ARG A 195 -3.78 1.27 22.10
C ARG A 195 -3.15 2.67 22.03
N HIS A 196 -3.85 3.66 21.47
CA HIS A 196 -3.33 4.97 21.06
C HIS A 196 -4.40 6.07 21.20
N GLU A 197 -4.91 6.26 22.42
CA GLU A 197 -6.12 7.06 22.67
C GLU A 197 -5.98 8.54 22.25
N ASP A 198 -4.82 9.17 22.48
CA ASP A 198 -4.61 10.59 22.18
C ASP A 198 -4.06 10.90 20.78
N THR A 199 -3.94 9.89 19.93
CA THR A 199 -3.38 10.06 18.60
C THR A 199 -4.31 10.91 17.70
N PRO A 200 -3.79 11.96 17.04
CA PRO A 200 -4.56 12.76 16.10
C PRO A 200 -5.04 11.91 14.92
N VAL A 201 -6.28 12.15 14.50
CA VAL A 201 -6.92 11.41 13.40
C VAL A 201 -7.00 12.29 12.16
N LEU A 202 -6.51 11.76 11.04
CA LEU A 202 -6.59 12.37 9.72
C LEU A 202 -7.45 11.52 8.80
N MET A 203 -8.29 12.15 7.99
CA MET A 203 -9.07 11.50 6.95
C MET A 203 -8.36 11.61 5.61
N ASP A 204 -8.22 10.49 4.90
CA ASP A 204 -7.74 10.42 3.51
C ASP A 204 -8.84 9.85 2.59
N GLY A 205 -8.68 10.07 1.29
CA GLY A 205 -9.52 9.52 0.23
C GLY A 205 -10.81 10.30 -0.04
N ALA A 206 -11.56 9.84 -1.04
CA ALA A 206 -12.76 10.54 -1.52
C ALA A 206 -13.84 10.71 -0.45
N LEU A 207 -14.03 9.70 0.42
CA LEU A 207 -14.99 9.78 1.52
C LEU A 207 -14.44 10.50 2.74
N GLY A 208 -13.15 10.88 2.77
CA GLY A 208 -12.57 11.60 3.89
C GLY A 208 -13.22 12.98 4.11
N GLY A 209 -13.63 13.64 3.03
CA GLY A 209 -14.41 14.89 3.07
C GLY A 209 -15.89 14.69 3.40
N HIS A 210 -16.40 13.46 3.32
CA HIS A 210 -17.82 13.17 3.47
C HIS A 210 -18.28 13.41 4.92
N PRO A 211 -19.33 14.23 5.16
CA PRO A 211 -19.74 14.62 6.51
C PRO A 211 -20.16 13.42 7.37
N LEU A 212 -20.73 12.38 6.76
CA LEU A 212 -21.13 11.17 7.48
C LEU A 212 -19.93 10.37 8.00
N ALA A 213 -18.88 10.21 7.18
CA ALA A 213 -17.65 9.52 7.57
C ALA A 213 -16.92 10.30 8.67
N ARG A 214 -16.80 11.63 8.51
CA ARG A 214 -16.20 12.51 9.53
C ARG A 214 -16.97 12.46 10.84
N GLY A 215 -18.30 12.46 10.78
CA GLY A 215 -19.16 12.32 11.96
C GLY A 215 -18.97 10.98 12.67
N ALA A 216 -18.87 9.89 11.92
CA ALA A 216 -18.63 8.56 12.48
C ALA A 216 -17.28 8.47 13.21
N VAL A 217 -16.22 9.09 12.67
CA VAL A 217 -14.92 9.19 13.34
C VAL A 217 -15.00 10.11 14.56
N GLN A 218 -15.67 11.27 14.43
CA GLN A 218 -15.84 12.24 15.51
C GLN A 218 -16.55 11.65 16.73
N GLU A 219 -17.54 10.77 16.51
CA GLU A 219 -18.25 10.06 17.58
C GLU A 219 -17.30 9.15 18.38
N VAL A 220 -16.42 8.42 17.69
CA VAL A 220 -15.44 7.52 18.35
C VAL A 220 -14.33 8.32 19.03
N THR A 221 -13.94 9.49 18.49
CA THR A 221 -12.89 10.36 19.04
C THR A 221 -13.37 11.30 20.15
N GLY A 222 -14.52 11.05 20.76
CA GLY A 222 -15.04 11.85 21.86
C GLY A 222 -15.37 13.29 21.46
N GLY A 223 -15.80 13.50 20.21
CA GLY A 223 -16.17 14.81 19.68
C GLY A 223 -15.02 15.57 18.99
N ARG A 224 -13.78 15.07 19.01
CA ARG A 224 -12.63 15.72 18.34
C ARG A 224 -12.79 15.64 16.82
N GLN A 225 -12.81 16.78 16.14
CA GLN A 225 -12.95 16.84 14.69
C GLN A 225 -11.70 16.27 14.00
N PRO A 226 -11.81 15.26 13.11
CA PRO A 226 -10.65 14.74 12.41
C PRO A 226 -10.15 15.77 11.37
N GLY A 227 -8.82 15.83 11.23
CA GLY A 227 -8.17 16.60 10.17
C GLY A 227 -8.45 15.99 8.80
N LEU A 228 -8.35 16.78 7.75
CA LEU A 228 -8.53 16.30 6.37
C LEU A 228 -7.20 16.44 5.64
N LEU A 229 -6.73 15.35 5.04
CA LEU A 229 -5.58 15.39 4.14
C LEU A 229 -6.00 15.96 2.79
N GLU A 230 -5.08 16.67 2.14
CA GLU A 230 -5.30 17.12 0.78
C GLU A 230 -5.46 15.93 -0.17
N THR A 231 -6.30 16.04 -1.19
CA THR A 231 -6.57 14.93 -2.13
C THR A 231 -5.30 14.39 -2.81
N HIS A 232 -4.26 15.21 -2.93
CA HIS A 232 -2.98 14.86 -3.55
C HIS A 232 -1.86 14.60 -2.53
N ALA A 233 -2.17 14.52 -1.23
CA ALA A 233 -1.19 14.34 -0.16
C ALA A 233 -0.32 13.10 -0.37
N ALA A 234 -0.90 11.96 -0.76
CA ALA A 234 -0.14 10.75 -1.03
C ALA A 234 0.82 10.89 -2.22
N ALA A 235 0.40 11.55 -3.30
CA ALA A 235 1.26 11.80 -4.46
C ALA A 235 2.40 12.79 -4.12
N LEU A 236 2.10 13.83 -3.33
CA LEU A 236 3.10 14.78 -2.83
C LEU A 236 4.11 14.09 -1.90
N GLY A 237 3.66 13.27 -0.96
CA GLY A 237 4.56 12.51 -0.10
C GLY A 237 5.39 11.48 -0.85
N ALA A 238 4.82 10.80 -1.85
CA ALA A 238 5.58 9.96 -2.76
C ALA A 238 6.68 10.74 -3.50
N LEU A 239 6.40 11.99 -3.92
CA LEU A 239 7.42 12.85 -4.52
C LEU A 239 8.52 13.19 -3.51
N LEU A 240 8.18 13.52 -2.26
CA LEU A 240 9.17 13.79 -1.20
C LEU A 240 10.06 12.58 -0.91
N VAL A 241 9.52 11.36 -1.03
CA VAL A 241 10.30 10.11 -0.96
C VAL A 241 11.18 9.96 -2.20
N ALA A 242 10.66 10.25 -3.38
CA ALA A 242 11.44 10.17 -4.63
C ALA A 242 12.64 11.13 -4.63
N THR A 243 12.51 12.30 -3.99
CA THR A 243 13.57 13.32 -3.84
C THR A 243 14.45 13.11 -2.61
N ASP A 244 14.32 11.97 -1.92
CA ASP A 244 15.06 11.62 -0.70
C ASP A 244 14.89 12.63 0.45
N SER A 245 13.85 13.47 0.41
CA SER A 245 13.53 14.48 1.43
C SER A 245 12.79 13.88 2.62
N VAL A 246 12.11 12.75 2.41
CA VAL A 246 11.52 11.91 3.45
C VAL A 246 11.89 10.45 3.15
N ARG A 247 12.22 9.69 4.19
CA ARG A 247 12.50 8.26 4.09
C ARG A 247 11.34 7.48 4.66
N VAL A 248 10.76 6.62 3.85
CA VAL A 248 9.75 5.67 4.32
C VAL A 248 10.45 4.41 4.81
N ARG A 249 10.30 4.10 6.10
CA ARG A 249 10.84 2.85 6.67
C ARG A 249 9.92 1.69 6.30
N THR A 250 10.11 1.16 5.10
CA THR A 250 9.76 -0.24 4.78
C THR A 250 10.95 -1.13 5.10
N ALA A 251 11.46 -1.01 6.32
CA ALA A 251 12.57 -1.81 6.79
C ALA A 251 12.14 -3.28 6.86
N ALA A 252 13.00 -4.19 6.39
CA ALA A 252 12.75 -5.60 6.53
C ALA A 252 12.65 -5.96 8.01
N ARG A 253 11.56 -6.60 8.40
CA ARG A 253 11.34 -7.10 9.77
C ARG A 253 12.02 -8.43 10.03
N HIS A 254 12.47 -9.09 8.97
CA HIS A 254 13.14 -10.36 8.99
C HIS A 254 14.39 -10.30 8.11
N SER A 255 15.45 -10.98 8.55
CA SER A 255 16.57 -11.33 7.69
C SER A 255 16.18 -12.54 6.88
N VAL A 256 16.26 -12.45 5.55
CA VAL A 256 15.91 -13.54 4.63
C VAL A 256 17.05 -13.74 3.66
N SER A 257 17.52 -14.98 3.51
CA SER A 257 18.42 -15.39 2.44
C SER A 257 17.88 -16.58 1.66
N LEU A 258 18.25 -16.64 0.39
CA LEU A 258 18.01 -17.77 -0.48
C LEU A 258 19.26 -18.64 -0.51
N THR A 259 19.12 -19.91 -0.13
CA THR A 259 20.23 -20.86 -0.18
C THR A 259 20.32 -21.46 -1.58
N VAL A 260 21.45 -21.22 -2.24
CA VAL A 260 21.70 -21.67 -3.61
C VAL A 260 22.98 -22.49 -3.68
N HIS A 261 23.07 -23.30 -4.73
CA HIS A 261 24.33 -23.92 -5.12
C HIS A 261 25.03 -23.06 -6.17
N GLY A 262 26.32 -22.84 -6.01
CA GLY A 262 27.18 -22.18 -6.98
C GLY A 262 28.44 -22.97 -7.25
N VAL A 263 29.20 -22.58 -8.27
CA VAL A 263 30.52 -23.18 -8.56
C VAL A 263 31.60 -22.17 -8.21
N ARG A 264 32.47 -22.52 -7.26
CA ARG A 264 33.61 -21.69 -6.86
C ARG A 264 34.89 -22.50 -6.99
N ARG A 265 35.81 -22.04 -7.86
CA ARG A 265 37.09 -22.72 -8.15
C ARG A 265 36.90 -24.19 -8.58
N GLY A 266 35.85 -24.46 -9.38
CA GLY A 266 35.54 -25.80 -9.88
C GLY A 266 34.84 -26.74 -8.89
N LEU A 267 34.52 -26.27 -7.68
CA LEU A 267 33.79 -27.05 -6.68
C LEU A 267 32.37 -26.51 -6.52
N LEU A 268 31.42 -27.43 -6.34
CA LEU A 268 30.06 -27.07 -5.91
C LEU A 268 30.13 -26.56 -4.47
N VAL A 269 29.64 -25.34 -4.25
CA VAL A 269 29.56 -24.72 -2.94
C VAL A 269 28.13 -24.28 -2.69
N GLU A 270 27.67 -24.48 -1.47
CA GLU A 270 26.45 -23.83 -1.01
C GLU A 270 26.76 -22.40 -0.58
N SER A 271 25.88 -21.48 -0.95
CA SER A 271 26.00 -20.06 -0.61
C SER A 271 24.63 -19.46 -0.37
N ASP A 272 24.57 -18.46 0.50
CA ASP A 272 23.36 -17.69 0.75
C ASP A 272 23.38 -16.38 -0.05
N ILE A 273 22.32 -16.15 -0.81
CA ILE A 273 22.04 -14.85 -1.42
C ILE A 273 21.17 -14.06 -0.42
N PRO A 274 21.66 -12.94 0.14
CA PRO A 274 20.83 -12.11 1.01
C PRO A 274 19.69 -11.48 0.19
N LEU A 275 18.45 -11.75 0.60
CA LEU A 275 17.24 -11.20 0.00
C LEU A 275 16.79 -9.95 0.77
N THR A 276 16.84 -10.00 2.10
CA THR A 276 16.59 -8.87 2.99
C THR A 276 17.54 -8.89 4.18
N VAL A 277 17.92 -7.71 4.65
CA VAL A 277 18.69 -7.52 5.89
C VAL A 277 17.80 -6.81 6.91
N LEU A 278 17.77 -7.33 8.13
CA LEU A 278 16.94 -6.77 9.21
C LEU A 278 17.23 -5.26 9.40
N GLY A 279 16.19 -4.43 9.30
CA GLY A 279 16.31 -2.98 9.44
C GLY A 279 16.63 -2.22 8.15
N GLU A 280 17.03 -2.90 7.08
CA GLU A 280 17.32 -2.28 5.78
C GLU A 280 16.08 -2.24 4.87
N PRO A 281 16.02 -1.32 3.88
CA PRO A 281 14.93 -1.30 2.91
C PRO A 281 14.81 -2.62 2.14
N VAL A 282 13.57 -3.12 1.98
CA VAL A 282 13.34 -4.33 1.18
C VAL A 282 13.56 -4.04 -0.32
N PRO A 283 14.47 -4.78 -0.99
CA PRO A 283 14.81 -4.50 -2.38
C PRO A 283 13.78 -5.11 -3.36
N MET A 284 13.22 -4.29 -4.25
CA MET A 284 12.35 -4.79 -5.33
C MET A 284 13.10 -5.69 -6.32
N ALA A 285 14.41 -5.46 -6.48
CA ALA A 285 15.34 -6.30 -7.22
C ALA A 285 16.59 -6.56 -6.37
N VAL A 286 16.99 -7.82 -6.25
CA VAL A 286 18.21 -8.19 -5.52
C VAL A 286 19.41 -7.86 -6.39
N LEU A 287 20.31 -7.01 -5.88
CA LEU A 287 21.48 -6.56 -6.61
C LEU A 287 22.76 -7.01 -5.90
N GLU A 288 23.74 -7.47 -6.68
CA GLU A 288 25.11 -7.70 -6.24
C GLU A 288 26.04 -6.82 -7.08
N ARG A 289 26.78 -5.92 -6.41
CA ARG A 289 27.69 -4.95 -7.08
C ARG A 289 27.00 -4.15 -8.21
N GLY A 290 25.74 -3.78 -7.98
CA GLY A 290 24.93 -3.00 -8.92
C GLY A 290 24.34 -3.79 -10.09
N ARG A 291 24.44 -5.12 -10.09
CA ARG A 291 23.85 -5.98 -11.13
C ARG A 291 22.78 -6.87 -10.52
N ALA A 292 21.70 -7.12 -11.28
CA ALA A 292 20.65 -8.03 -10.85
C ALA A 292 21.22 -9.44 -10.58
N VAL A 293 20.91 -9.98 -9.41
CA VAL A 293 21.25 -11.35 -9.06
C VAL A 293 20.32 -12.30 -9.82
N THR A 294 20.91 -13.29 -10.47
CA THR A 294 20.20 -14.33 -11.21
C THR A 294 20.49 -15.70 -10.66
N VAL A 295 19.48 -16.57 -10.66
CA VAL A 295 19.61 -17.99 -10.31
C VAL A 295 19.17 -18.86 -11.47
N ASP A 296 19.86 -19.97 -11.69
CA ASP A 296 19.49 -20.97 -12.68
C ASP A 296 18.67 -22.07 -12.00
N VAL A 297 17.44 -22.26 -12.47
CA VAL A 297 16.54 -23.32 -12.00
C VAL A 297 16.64 -24.50 -12.96
N PRO A 298 16.91 -25.73 -12.47
CA PRO A 298 16.93 -26.91 -13.34
C PRO A 298 15.53 -27.23 -13.89
N GLU A 299 15.45 -27.91 -15.03
CA GLU A 299 14.17 -28.29 -15.69
C GLU A 299 13.32 -29.33 -14.93
N ALA A 300 13.64 -29.61 -13.66
CA ALA A 300 12.91 -30.55 -12.83
C ALA A 300 11.51 -30.02 -12.46
N GLN A 301 10.54 -30.94 -12.28
CA GLN A 301 9.19 -30.58 -11.84
C GLN A 301 9.20 -30.19 -10.35
N GLY A 302 8.72 -28.98 -10.05
CA GLY A 302 8.37 -28.54 -8.69
C GLY A 302 9.53 -28.44 -7.71
N PRO A 303 10.49 -27.54 -7.93
CA PRO A 303 11.60 -27.37 -7.00
C PRO A 303 11.10 -26.81 -5.65
N ASP A 304 11.56 -27.42 -4.56
CA ASP A 304 11.53 -26.79 -3.24
C ASP A 304 12.66 -25.75 -3.20
N VAL A 305 12.31 -24.57 -2.70
CA VAL A 305 13.24 -23.45 -2.56
C VAL A 305 13.69 -23.39 -1.10
N ARG A 306 14.99 -23.55 -0.86
CA ARG A 306 15.59 -23.41 0.48
C ARG A 306 15.75 -21.94 0.84
N VAL A 307 15.00 -21.50 1.84
CA VAL A 307 15.03 -20.14 2.36
C VAL A 307 15.47 -20.17 3.81
N ARG A 308 16.38 -19.27 4.18
CA ARG A 308 16.80 -19.09 5.57
C ARG A 308 16.25 -17.77 6.10
N ARG A 309 15.38 -17.87 7.10
CA ARG A 309 14.75 -16.74 7.78
C ARG A 309 15.26 -16.63 9.21
N ASP A 310 15.86 -15.49 9.55
CA ASP A 310 16.41 -15.22 10.88
C ASP A 310 17.30 -16.38 11.40
N GLY A 311 18.09 -16.96 10.50
CA GLY A 311 18.97 -18.11 10.78
C GLY A 311 18.31 -19.49 10.76
N ARG A 312 16.99 -19.59 10.56
CA ARG A 312 16.27 -20.87 10.44
C ARG A 312 15.99 -21.20 8.98
N GLU A 313 16.41 -22.38 8.57
CA GLU A 313 16.19 -22.89 7.21
C GLU A 313 14.81 -23.52 7.07
N THR A 314 14.18 -23.34 5.91
CA THR A 314 12.87 -23.91 5.57
C THR A 314 12.82 -24.19 4.07
N ASP A 315 12.36 -25.39 3.70
CA ASP A 315 12.01 -25.73 2.33
C ASP A 315 10.62 -25.18 2.02
N VAL A 316 10.53 -24.36 0.97
CA VAL A 316 9.27 -23.76 0.54
C VAL A 316 8.90 -24.32 -0.84
N PRO A 317 7.79 -25.08 -0.95
CA PRO A 317 7.34 -25.62 -2.23
C PRO A 317 7.05 -24.50 -3.24
N CYS A 318 7.63 -24.59 -4.42
CA CYS A 318 7.43 -23.60 -5.48
C CYS A 318 6.94 -24.26 -6.79
N PRO A 319 5.70 -24.78 -6.81
CA PRO A 319 5.20 -25.60 -7.93
C PRO A 319 5.10 -24.83 -9.26
N GLY A 320 5.05 -23.49 -9.21
CA GLY A 320 5.02 -22.63 -10.40
C GLY A 320 6.40 -22.32 -11.00
N LEU A 321 7.50 -22.64 -10.30
CA LEU A 321 8.84 -22.29 -10.75
C LEU A 321 9.28 -23.18 -11.91
N ARG A 322 9.54 -22.53 -13.05
CA ARG A 322 9.98 -23.19 -14.28
C ARG A 322 11.50 -23.28 -14.31
N GLY A 323 12.03 -24.24 -15.07
CA GLY A 323 13.45 -24.29 -15.37
C GLY A 323 13.90 -23.05 -16.16
N GLY A 324 15.16 -22.66 -16.01
CA GLY A 324 15.76 -21.51 -16.68
C GLY A 324 16.30 -20.45 -15.71
N ARG A 325 16.81 -19.37 -16.28
CA ARG A 325 17.46 -18.29 -15.53
C ARG A 325 16.42 -17.27 -15.05
N HIS A 326 16.50 -16.91 -13.77
CA HIS A 326 15.55 -16.01 -13.12
C HIS A 326 16.28 -14.89 -12.37
N ARG A 327 15.83 -13.64 -12.55
CA ARG A 327 16.15 -12.50 -11.66
C ARG A 327 15.36 -12.60 -10.37
N LEU A 328 16.00 -12.20 -9.26
CA LEU A 328 15.37 -12.22 -7.94
C LEU A 328 14.85 -10.84 -7.51
N GLY A 329 13.76 -10.83 -6.74
CA GLY A 329 13.21 -9.65 -6.08
C GLY A 329 12.47 -9.99 -4.80
N MET A 330 12.19 -8.98 -3.99
CA MET A 330 11.40 -9.12 -2.77
C MET A 330 10.31 -8.07 -2.71
N HIS A 331 9.16 -8.46 -2.17
CA HIS A 331 8.12 -7.54 -1.73
C HIS A 331 7.85 -7.71 -0.24
N THR A 332 7.57 -6.61 0.48
CA THR A 332 7.12 -6.67 1.88
C THR A 332 5.71 -7.25 1.99
N SER A 333 5.39 -7.83 3.14
CA SER A 333 4.05 -8.32 3.48
C SER A 333 3.70 -7.98 4.92
N GLY A 334 3.34 -6.72 5.18
CA GLY A 334 2.97 -6.23 6.52
C GLY A 334 3.95 -6.68 7.61
N ASP A 335 3.45 -7.51 8.54
CA ASP A 335 4.22 -8.07 9.66
C ASP A 335 5.02 -9.34 9.31
N GLY A 336 4.81 -9.91 8.12
CA GLY A 336 5.43 -11.15 7.66
C GLY A 336 6.79 -10.98 6.97
N PRO A 337 7.45 -12.10 6.63
CA PRO A 337 8.77 -12.12 5.97
C PRO A 337 8.75 -11.63 4.50
N GLY A 338 7.57 -11.46 3.90
CA GLY A 338 7.41 -10.96 2.55
C GLY A 338 7.19 -12.05 1.51
N VAL A 339 7.33 -11.66 0.25
CA VAL A 339 7.13 -12.50 -0.93
C VAL A 339 8.39 -12.45 -1.79
N LEU A 340 9.01 -13.61 -2.01
CA LEU A 340 10.12 -13.78 -2.95
C LEU A 340 9.58 -13.83 -4.37
N VAL A 341 10.25 -13.13 -5.28
CA VAL A 341 9.88 -13.03 -6.69
C VAL A 341 10.96 -13.66 -7.55
N PHE A 342 10.57 -14.60 -8.40
CA PHE A 342 11.40 -15.12 -9.49
C PHE A 342 10.88 -14.57 -10.81
N ARG A 343 11.71 -13.79 -11.51
CA ARG A 343 11.39 -13.17 -12.80
C ARG A 343 12.17 -13.87 -13.91
N PRO A 344 11.53 -14.58 -14.85
CA PRO A 344 12.24 -15.23 -15.94
C PRO A 344 13.01 -14.23 -16.81
N ASP A 345 14.26 -14.54 -17.16
CA ASP A 345 15.11 -13.68 -18.00
C ASP A 345 14.69 -13.68 -19.48
N ASP A 346 14.11 -14.78 -19.94
CA ASP A 346 13.52 -14.95 -21.27
C ASP A 346 12.14 -14.28 -21.41
N GLY A 347 11.65 -13.68 -20.31
CA GLY A 347 10.32 -13.09 -20.22
C GLY A 347 9.25 -14.13 -19.86
N GLY A 348 8.11 -13.66 -19.39
CA GLY A 348 7.02 -14.52 -18.92
C GLY A 348 6.40 -14.02 -17.63
N GLU A 349 5.52 -14.82 -17.06
CA GLU A 349 4.88 -14.49 -15.78
C GLU A 349 5.85 -14.74 -14.62
N PRO A 350 6.03 -13.76 -13.71
CA PRO A 350 6.86 -13.94 -12.52
C PRO A 350 6.19 -14.91 -11.56
N VAL A 351 7.01 -15.70 -10.86
CA VAL A 351 6.56 -16.61 -9.80
C VAL A 351 6.72 -15.91 -8.46
N LEU A 352 5.62 -15.84 -7.72
CA LEU A 352 5.56 -15.24 -6.40
C LEU A 352 5.50 -16.33 -5.35
N LEU A 353 6.48 -16.34 -4.46
CA LEU A 353 6.61 -17.31 -3.39
C LEU A 353 6.44 -16.60 -2.04
N PRO A 354 5.26 -16.69 -1.42
CA PRO A 354 5.06 -16.23 -0.06
C PRO A 354 6.01 -16.94 0.90
N LEU A 355 6.67 -16.16 1.75
CA LEU A 355 7.57 -16.70 2.79
C LEU A 355 6.86 -16.81 4.15
N GLY A 356 5.60 -16.38 4.23
CA GLY A 356 4.72 -16.59 5.37
C GLY A 356 4.47 -18.08 5.62
N ALA A 357 4.13 -18.44 6.85
CA ALA A 357 4.16 -19.83 7.30
C ALA A 357 3.35 -20.77 6.38
N PRO A 358 3.95 -21.86 5.87
CA PRO A 358 3.15 -23.00 5.44
C PRO A 358 2.39 -23.52 6.68
N THR A 359 1.09 -23.73 6.50
CA THR A 359 0.21 -24.39 7.48
C THR A 359 0.88 -25.65 8.01
N ALA A 360 0.77 -25.87 9.32
CA ALA A 360 1.33 -27.01 10.03
C ALA A 360 1.03 -28.35 9.31
N GLY A 361 1.97 -28.79 8.48
CA GLY A 361 2.14 -30.19 8.10
C GLY A 361 3.00 -30.84 9.15
N THR A 362 2.44 -31.15 10.32
CA THR A 362 3.02 -32.14 11.21
C THR A 362 2.88 -33.50 10.53
N THR A 363 3.72 -33.79 9.53
CA THR A 363 3.98 -35.16 9.12
C THR A 363 4.74 -35.82 10.25
N GLY A 364 4.05 -36.72 10.95
CA GLY A 364 4.65 -37.55 11.97
C GLY A 364 5.89 -38.26 11.44
N ALA A 365 6.94 -38.25 12.25
CA ALA A 365 8.00 -39.23 12.18
C ALA A 365 8.19 -39.77 13.60
N THR A 366 7.46 -40.84 13.88
CA THR A 366 7.94 -41.90 14.77
C THR A 366 9.36 -42.30 14.37
N ARG A 367 10.29 -42.21 15.31
CA ARG A 367 11.10 -43.35 15.75
C ARG A 367 11.65 -43.13 17.14
#